data_AF-A0A9D5VW92-F1
#
_entry.id   AF-A0A9D5VW92-F1
#
_cell.length_a   1.000
_cell.length_b   1.000
_cell.length_c   1.000
_cell.angle_alpha   90.00
_cell.angle_beta   90.00
_cell.angle_gamma   90.00
#
_symmetry.space_group_name_H-M   'P 1'
#
loop_
_entity.id
_entity.type
_entity.pdbx_description
1 polymer ?
#
loop_
_entity_poly.entity_id
_entity_poly.type
_entity_poly.pdbx_seq_one_letter_code
_entity_poly.pdbx_strand_id
1 'polypeptide(L)'
;MDLRNFNFQTDSYINLSGEWEFYWLKFLTPDDFINGKTNNPDFIKVPLLWPNHKHDTKTLTNEGYATYRLSVLLNKNSEIALSLRFLEVSSAFKIFINGKEYKNYGAVSTSYEFEKPVLFPQYLDFIQQGETLNIVLHVSNFHHRKGGIFKKIQLGSTEVIRKQWSKNIAFEFTIFGAILIMGLYHLGLFLLRHQDLSPLFFGLFCIIMAVRVIFTGEKLFMIFHPEFPYELMVKLDFFSIYISAPFFVLFFYSLFREYFNKYILFLFGFTCIFFNLA
;
A
#
# COMPACT_ATOMS: atom_id res chain seq x y z
N MET A 1 15.88 -15.47 -10.13
CA MET A 1 14.70 -16.33 -9.85
C MET A 1 14.37 -17.15 -11.08
N ASP A 2 14.13 -18.45 -10.95
CA ASP A 2 13.81 -19.33 -12.10
C ASP A 2 12.32 -19.65 -12.11
N LEU A 3 11.62 -19.19 -13.16
CA LEU A 3 10.19 -19.39 -13.40
C LEU A 3 9.93 -20.11 -14.73
N ARG A 4 10.91 -20.82 -15.29
CA ARG A 4 10.74 -21.54 -16.56
C ARG A 4 9.66 -22.61 -16.53
N ASN A 5 9.31 -23.11 -15.35
CA ASN A 5 8.25 -24.10 -15.16
C ASN A 5 6.91 -23.48 -14.69
N PHE A 6 6.84 -22.16 -14.54
CA PHE A 6 5.62 -21.46 -14.13
C PHE A 6 4.72 -21.19 -15.34
N ASN A 7 3.44 -21.53 -15.24
CA ASN A 7 2.49 -21.35 -16.33
C ASN A 7 1.57 -20.15 -16.07
N PHE A 8 1.90 -19.01 -16.67
CA PHE A 8 1.14 -17.76 -16.54
C PHE A 8 -0.32 -17.81 -17.03
N GLN A 9 -0.75 -18.86 -17.75
CA GLN A 9 -2.14 -19.02 -18.17
C GLN A 9 -3.00 -19.77 -17.16
N THR A 10 -2.42 -20.70 -16.40
CA THR A 10 -3.16 -21.57 -15.47
C THR A 10 -2.85 -21.29 -14.01
N ASP A 11 -1.62 -20.88 -13.73
CA ASP A 11 -1.21 -20.39 -12.42
C ASP A 11 -1.69 -18.96 -12.22
N SER A 12 -2.08 -18.61 -10.98
CA SER A 12 -2.67 -17.29 -10.71
C SER A 12 -1.64 -16.17 -10.82
N TYR A 13 -0.72 -16.13 -9.87
CA TYR A 13 0.41 -15.20 -9.83
C TYR A 13 1.46 -15.77 -8.89
N ILE A 14 2.69 -15.28 -9.01
CA ILE A 14 3.78 -15.60 -8.11
C ILE A 14 4.28 -14.35 -7.39
N ASN A 15 4.64 -14.51 -6.12
CA ASN A 15 5.32 -13.44 -5.40
C ASN A 15 6.79 -13.47 -5.79
N LEU A 16 7.35 -12.33 -6.19
CA LEU A 16 8.77 -12.14 -6.47
C LEU A 16 9.57 -12.01 -5.15
N SER A 17 9.32 -12.93 -4.23
CA SER A 17 9.96 -12.98 -2.92
C SER A 17 11.26 -13.79 -2.98
N GLY A 18 12.24 -13.37 -2.18
CA GLY A 18 13.57 -13.97 -2.15
C GLY A 18 14.66 -12.91 -2.17
N GLU A 19 15.88 -13.32 -2.52
CA GLU A 19 17.04 -12.42 -2.61
C GLU A 19 16.98 -11.58 -3.89
N TRP A 20 17.18 -10.28 -3.72
CA TRP A 20 17.38 -9.31 -4.81
C TRP A 20 18.77 -8.71 -4.67
N GLU A 21 19.43 -8.44 -5.80
CA GLU A 21 20.62 -7.58 -5.77
C GLU A 21 20.23 -6.22 -5.19
N PHE A 22 21.07 -5.70 -4.30
CA PHE A 22 20.78 -4.52 -3.51
C PHE A 22 21.98 -3.59 -3.46
N TYR A 23 21.72 -2.31 -3.70
CA TYR A 23 22.72 -1.27 -3.71
C TYR A 23 22.22 -0.09 -2.87
N TRP A 24 22.65 -0.06 -1.61
CA TRP A 24 22.29 0.98 -0.65
C TRP A 24 22.91 2.33 -1.04
N LEU A 25 22.13 3.41 -0.94
CA LEU A 25 22.50 4.80 -1.27
C LEU A 25 23.06 4.99 -2.68
N LYS A 26 22.59 4.17 -3.63
CA LYS A 26 22.98 4.24 -5.04
C LYS A 26 21.74 4.11 -5.93
N PHE A 27 21.60 5.03 -6.87
CA PHE A 27 20.69 4.86 -8.01
C PHE A 27 21.51 4.46 -9.23
N LEU A 28 21.34 3.21 -9.66
CA LEU A 28 22.05 2.61 -10.78
C LEU A 28 21.07 2.37 -11.91
N THR A 29 21.30 2.95 -13.07
CA THR A 29 20.45 2.73 -14.24
C THR A 29 20.79 1.40 -14.90
N PRO A 30 19.93 0.89 -15.80
CA PRO A 30 20.26 -0.31 -16.56
C PRO A 30 21.63 -0.27 -17.27
N ASP A 31 22.06 0.91 -17.75
CA ASP A 31 23.35 1.11 -18.41
C ASP A 31 24.53 0.86 -17.47
N ASP A 32 24.40 1.15 -16.17
CA ASP A 32 25.48 0.91 -15.20
C ASP A 32 25.74 -0.60 -15.02
N PHE A 33 24.71 -1.44 -15.17
CA PHE A 33 24.84 -2.90 -15.14
C PHE A 33 25.47 -3.46 -16.42
N ILE A 34 25.14 -2.89 -17.59
CA ILE A 34 25.71 -3.30 -18.88
C ILE A 34 27.20 -2.94 -18.93
N ASN A 35 27.57 -1.76 -18.44
CA ASN A 35 28.94 -1.25 -18.48
C ASN A 35 29.85 -1.84 -17.38
N GLY A 36 29.38 -2.83 -16.61
CA GLY A 36 30.19 -3.48 -15.57
C GLY A 36 30.61 -2.56 -14.42
N LYS A 37 29.88 -1.45 -14.19
CA LYS A 37 30.18 -0.52 -13.08
C LYS A 37 29.72 -1.04 -11.71
N THR A 38 29.16 -2.24 -11.67
CA THR A 38 28.53 -2.86 -10.51
C THR A 38 29.33 -4.07 -10.05
N ASN A 39 30.38 -3.84 -9.27
CA ASN A 39 31.15 -4.92 -8.65
C ASN A 39 30.61 -5.21 -7.25
N ASN A 40 30.41 -6.50 -6.95
CA ASN A 40 29.98 -7.05 -5.65
C ASN A 40 28.66 -6.47 -5.10
N PRO A 41 27.50 -6.86 -5.66
CA PRO A 41 26.21 -6.54 -5.05
C PRO A 41 26.10 -7.08 -3.63
N ASP A 42 25.43 -6.31 -2.77
CA ASP A 42 24.80 -6.88 -1.58
C ASP A 42 23.49 -7.59 -2.00
N PHE A 43 22.97 -8.46 -1.16
CA PHE A 43 21.69 -9.14 -1.40
C PHE A 43 20.74 -8.90 -0.24
N ILE A 44 19.53 -8.48 -0.58
CA ILE A 44 18.46 -8.24 0.40
C ILE A 44 17.27 -9.15 0.10
N LYS A 45 16.69 -9.71 1.16
CA LYS A 45 15.40 -10.39 1.05
C LYS A 45 14.31 -9.38 0.77
N VAL A 46 13.46 -9.68 -0.20
CA VAL A 46 12.21 -8.96 -0.45
C VAL A 46 11.05 -9.92 -0.22
N PRO A 47 10.02 -9.55 0.56
CA PRO A 47 9.89 -8.30 1.29
C PRO A 47 10.72 -8.23 2.59
N LEU A 48 11.28 -7.07 2.90
CA LEU A 48 11.96 -6.78 4.16
C LEU A 48 11.99 -5.27 4.43
N LEU A 49 11.88 -4.89 5.70
CA LEU A 49 12.14 -3.52 6.14
C LEU A 49 13.64 -3.26 6.17
N TRP A 50 14.10 -2.09 5.68
CA TRP A 50 15.52 -1.74 5.69
C TRP A 50 16.20 -1.94 7.06
N PRO A 51 15.64 -1.53 8.21
CA PRO A 51 16.27 -1.77 9.52
C PRO A 51 16.51 -3.23 9.89
N ASN A 52 15.84 -4.16 9.23
CA ASN A 52 16.02 -5.59 9.45
C ASN A 52 17.11 -6.20 8.54
N HIS A 53 17.72 -5.40 7.66
CA HIS A 53 18.87 -5.79 6.84
C HIS A 53 20.16 -5.26 7.46
N LYS A 54 21.26 -6.02 7.33
CA LYS A 54 22.59 -5.58 7.73
C LYS A 54 23.44 -5.37 6.49
N HIS A 55 23.97 -4.16 6.33
CA HIS A 55 24.90 -3.80 5.28
C HIS A 55 26.23 -3.38 5.93
N ASP A 56 27.34 -4.01 5.56
CA ASP A 56 28.66 -3.78 6.17
C ASP A 56 28.64 -3.77 7.71
N THR A 57 27.97 -4.75 8.31
CA THR A 57 27.75 -4.93 9.76
C THR A 57 26.83 -3.90 10.45
N LYS A 58 26.34 -2.87 9.73
CA LYS A 58 25.39 -1.88 10.26
C LYS A 58 23.97 -2.19 9.85
N THR A 59 23.02 -1.96 10.75
CA THR A 59 21.59 -1.95 10.42
C THR A 59 21.25 -0.69 9.65
N LEU A 60 20.47 -0.81 8.58
CA LEU A 60 20.03 0.35 7.81
C LEU A 60 19.01 1.19 8.57
N THR A 61 18.88 2.45 8.19
CA THR A 61 17.80 3.33 8.64
C THR A 61 16.51 3.08 7.85
N ASN A 62 15.37 3.55 8.35
CA ASN A 62 14.15 3.59 7.53
C ASN A 62 14.26 4.63 6.40
N GLU A 63 15.09 5.65 6.60
CA GLU A 63 15.28 6.71 5.62
C GLU A 63 16.50 6.45 4.73
N GLY A 64 16.38 6.78 3.44
CA GLY A 64 17.43 6.59 2.45
C GLY A 64 16.88 6.23 1.08
N TYR A 65 17.76 5.72 0.22
CA TYR A 65 17.41 5.30 -1.13
C TYR A 65 18.28 4.14 -1.58
N ALA A 66 17.80 3.34 -2.52
CA ALA A 66 18.50 2.15 -2.99
C ALA A 66 18.09 1.74 -4.39
N THR A 67 18.97 0.98 -5.04
CA THR A 67 18.63 0.19 -6.23
C THR A 67 18.42 -1.27 -5.85
N TYR A 68 17.32 -1.84 -6.34
CA TYR A 68 17.03 -3.26 -6.29
C TYR A 68 17.07 -3.83 -7.70
N ARG A 69 17.61 -5.03 -7.88
CA ARG A 69 17.59 -5.73 -9.17
C ARG A 69 17.24 -7.20 -9.01
N LEU A 70 16.38 -7.69 -9.89
CA LEU A 70 16.00 -9.09 -9.99
C LEU A 70 15.97 -9.52 -11.46
N SER A 71 16.67 -10.61 -11.76
CA SER A 71 16.54 -11.34 -13.02
C SER A 71 15.64 -12.55 -12.83
N VAL A 72 14.61 -12.64 -13.66
CA VAL A 72 13.61 -13.71 -13.66
C VAL A 72 13.74 -14.49 -14.97
N LEU A 73 14.05 -15.78 -14.88
CA LEU A 73 14.12 -16.67 -16.04
C LEU A 73 12.72 -17.19 -16.36
N LEU A 74 12.32 -17.10 -17.62
CA LEU A 74 11.00 -17.46 -18.12
C LEU A 74 11.14 -18.50 -19.23
N ASN A 75 10.07 -19.27 -19.47
CA ASN A 75 10.05 -20.16 -20.62
C ASN A 75 9.99 -19.35 -21.93
N LYS A 76 10.47 -19.98 -23.00
CA LYS A 76 10.48 -19.39 -24.33
C LYS A 76 9.07 -19.34 -24.89
N ASN A 77 8.41 -18.21 -24.73
CA ASN A 77 7.18 -17.87 -25.43
C ASN A 77 7.41 -16.57 -26.19
N SER A 78 6.89 -16.49 -27.41
CA SER A 78 7.23 -15.44 -28.37
C SER A 78 6.83 -14.05 -27.87
N GLU A 79 5.80 -13.93 -27.02
CA GLU A 79 5.38 -12.72 -26.31
C GLU A 79 4.36 -13.10 -25.23
N ILE A 80 4.51 -12.60 -24.00
CA ILE A 80 3.52 -12.81 -22.92
C ILE A 80 3.11 -11.45 -22.35
N ALA A 81 1.81 -11.19 -22.27
CA ALA A 81 1.27 -10.06 -21.53
C ALA A 81 1.33 -10.34 -20.02
N LEU A 82 2.21 -9.61 -19.33
CA LEU A 82 2.43 -9.74 -17.90
C LEU A 82 2.04 -8.45 -17.18
N SER A 83 1.77 -8.59 -15.89
CA SER A 83 1.53 -7.46 -15.00
C SER A 83 2.26 -7.65 -13.68
N LEU A 84 2.87 -6.57 -13.21
CA LEU A 84 3.43 -6.46 -11.87
C LEU A 84 2.44 -5.72 -10.98
N ARG A 85 2.11 -6.33 -9.83
CA ARG A 85 1.35 -5.69 -8.77
C ARG A 85 2.26 -5.42 -7.58
N PHE A 86 2.46 -4.14 -7.29
CA PHE A 86 3.15 -3.65 -6.12
C PHE A 86 2.11 -3.37 -5.04
N LEU A 87 2.09 -4.18 -3.97
CA LEU A 87 1.14 -3.95 -2.87
C LEU A 87 1.47 -2.66 -2.12
N GLU A 88 2.75 -2.49 -1.76
CA GLU A 88 3.25 -1.31 -1.07
C GLU A 88 4.78 -1.27 -1.23
N VAL A 89 5.30 -0.17 -1.76
CA VAL A 89 6.71 0.17 -1.76
C VAL A 89 6.82 1.50 -1.01
N SER A 90 7.82 1.62 -0.12
CA SER A 90 7.99 2.83 0.67
C SER A 90 8.08 4.08 -0.19
N SER A 91 7.37 5.14 0.21
CA SER A 91 7.44 6.49 -0.35
C SER A 91 7.39 6.58 -1.88
N ALA A 92 8.50 6.41 -2.60
CA ALA A 92 8.52 6.55 -4.05
C ALA A 92 9.37 5.45 -4.68
N PHE A 93 8.98 5.05 -5.89
CA PHE A 93 9.81 4.17 -6.68
C PHE A 93 9.71 4.41 -8.19
N LYS A 94 10.80 4.10 -8.88
CA LYS A 94 10.91 4.09 -10.34
C LYS A 94 11.24 2.67 -10.78
N ILE A 95 10.61 2.21 -11.87
CA ILE A 95 10.84 0.87 -12.42
C ILE A 95 11.41 0.92 -13.83
N PHE A 96 12.41 0.08 -14.04
CA PHE A 96 12.93 -0.30 -15.34
C PHE A 96 12.67 -1.79 -15.59
N ILE A 97 12.25 -2.12 -16.80
CA ILE A 97 12.08 -3.51 -17.26
C ILE A 97 12.91 -3.68 -18.52
N ASN A 98 13.75 -4.72 -18.54
CA ASN A 98 14.60 -5.08 -19.69
C ASN A 98 15.39 -3.90 -20.27
N GLY A 99 15.92 -3.04 -19.39
CA GLY A 99 16.73 -1.89 -19.79
C GLY A 99 15.98 -0.59 -20.06
N LYS A 100 14.65 -0.63 -20.17
CA LYS A 100 13.83 0.55 -20.46
C LYS A 100 13.15 1.08 -19.20
N GLU A 101 13.10 2.41 -19.03
CA GLU A 101 12.27 3.06 -18.00
C GLU A 101 10.78 2.91 -18.36
N TYR A 102 9.98 2.39 -17.43
CA TYR A 102 8.54 2.17 -17.65
C TYR A 102 7.69 3.24 -16.98
N LYS A 103 7.89 3.45 -15.68
CA LYS A 103 7.02 4.32 -14.89
C LYS A 103 7.68 4.79 -13.60
N ASN A 104 7.26 5.98 -13.16
CA ASN A 104 7.58 6.56 -11.87
C ASN A 104 6.31 6.61 -11.03
N TYR A 105 6.40 6.10 -9.80
CA TYR A 105 5.35 6.17 -8.80
C TYR A 105 5.82 7.14 -7.73
N GLY A 106 5.29 8.36 -7.81
CA GLY A 106 5.87 9.50 -7.11
C GLY A 106 7.14 10.02 -7.80
N ALA A 107 7.99 10.69 -7.05
CA ALA A 107 9.31 11.11 -7.51
C ALA A 107 10.38 10.58 -6.55
N VAL A 108 11.22 9.67 -7.06
CA VAL A 108 12.38 9.17 -6.30
C VAL A 108 13.43 10.26 -6.17
N SER A 109 14.09 10.31 -5.01
CA SER A 109 15.09 11.31 -4.70
C SER A 109 16.17 10.76 -3.78
N THR A 110 17.27 11.49 -3.63
CA THR A 110 18.30 11.24 -2.62
C THR A 110 18.11 12.11 -1.35
N SER A 111 17.03 12.89 -1.28
CA SER A 111 16.71 13.75 -0.15
C SER A 111 15.19 13.91 0.04
N TYR A 112 14.81 14.32 1.27
CA TYR A 112 13.42 14.61 1.66
C TYR A 112 12.75 15.65 0.75
N GLU A 113 13.40 16.79 0.51
CA GLU A 113 12.79 17.94 -0.19
C GLU A 113 12.32 17.64 -1.62
N PHE A 114 13.02 16.76 -2.33
CA PHE A 114 12.70 16.43 -3.72
C PHE A 114 11.95 15.09 -3.88
N GLU A 115 11.76 14.32 -2.80
CA GLU A 115 10.94 13.11 -2.84
C GLU A 115 9.45 13.49 -2.89
N LYS A 116 8.71 12.88 -3.82
CA LYS A 116 7.23 12.96 -3.81
C LYS A 116 6.65 11.58 -3.51
N PRO A 117 6.10 11.34 -2.30
CA PRO A 117 5.62 10.03 -1.90
C PRO A 117 4.28 9.65 -2.54
N VAL A 118 4.13 8.37 -2.84
CA VAL A 118 2.95 7.67 -3.34
C VAL A 118 2.87 6.32 -2.63
N LEU A 119 1.77 6.06 -1.91
CA LEU A 119 1.61 4.83 -1.13
C LEU A 119 0.22 4.24 -1.35
N PHE A 120 0.02 3.56 -2.47
CA PHE A 120 -1.16 2.74 -2.73
C PHE A 120 -0.80 1.62 -3.71
N PRO A 121 -1.59 0.54 -3.80
CA PRO A 121 -1.28 -0.54 -4.72
C PRO A 121 -1.10 -0.04 -6.16
N GLN A 122 0.00 -0.43 -6.80
CA GLN A 122 0.32 -0.06 -8.18
C GLN A 122 0.32 -1.27 -9.08
N TYR A 123 -0.10 -1.06 -10.33
CA TYR A 123 -0.21 -2.10 -11.35
C TYR A 123 0.50 -1.63 -12.61
N LEU A 124 1.42 -2.46 -13.11
CA LEU A 124 2.18 -2.17 -14.32
C LEU A 124 2.01 -3.32 -15.31
N ASP A 125 1.29 -3.07 -16.39
CA ASP A 125 1.15 -4.01 -17.49
C ASP A 125 2.27 -3.78 -18.51
N PHE A 126 2.82 -4.87 -19.04
CA PHE A 126 3.85 -4.84 -20.07
C PHE A 126 3.82 -6.12 -20.88
N ILE A 127 4.41 -6.05 -22.07
CA ILE A 127 4.64 -7.23 -22.91
C ILE A 127 6.07 -7.68 -22.67
N GLN A 128 6.22 -8.93 -22.22
CA GLN A 128 7.51 -9.56 -22.04
C GLN A 128 7.93 -10.29 -23.33
N GLN A 129 9.17 -10.02 -23.75
CA GLN A 129 9.82 -10.66 -24.88
C GLN A 129 11.10 -11.37 -24.40
N GLY A 130 11.30 -12.59 -24.87
CA GLY A 130 12.50 -13.38 -24.55
C GLY A 130 12.45 -14.09 -23.19
N GLU A 131 13.53 -14.80 -22.88
CA GLU A 131 13.61 -15.80 -21.81
C GLU A 131 14.03 -15.20 -20.46
N THR A 132 14.33 -13.91 -20.39
CA THR A 132 14.75 -13.24 -19.15
C THR A 132 14.03 -11.91 -18.99
N LEU A 133 13.37 -11.77 -17.85
CA LEU A 133 12.77 -10.53 -17.38
C LEU A 133 13.72 -9.91 -16.35
N ASN A 134 14.31 -8.77 -16.69
CA ASN A 134 15.16 -7.99 -15.79
C ASN A 134 14.36 -6.83 -15.20
N ILE A 135 14.22 -6.81 -13.89
CA ILE A 135 13.51 -5.76 -13.15
C ILE A 135 14.55 -4.98 -12.35
N VAL A 136 14.59 -3.66 -12.53
CA VAL A 136 15.35 -2.75 -11.69
C VAL A 136 14.40 -1.76 -11.05
N LEU A 137 14.49 -1.59 -9.73
CA LEU A 137 13.72 -0.61 -8.99
C LEU A 137 14.68 0.38 -8.32
N HIS A 138 14.43 1.66 -8.53
CA HIS A 138 14.92 2.70 -7.64
C HIS A 138 13.86 2.94 -6.59
N VAL A 139 14.22 2.88 -5.31
CA VAL A 139 13.31 3.13 -4.19
C VAL A 139 13.94 4.21 -3.34
N SER A 140 13.17 5.25 -2.98
CA SER A 140 13.55 6.21 -1.96
C SER A 140 12.49 6.25 -0.87
N ASN A 141 12.94 6.53 0.35
CA ASN A 141 12.06 6.73 1.47
C ASN A 141 12.59 7.82 2.40
N PHE A 142 11.88 8.94 2.44
CA PHE A 142 12.12 10.04 3.37
C PHE A 142 10.84 10.48 4.11
N HIS A 143 9.66 10.11 3.61
CA HIS A 143 8.37 10.50 4.19
C HIS A 143 7.64 9.37 4.93
N HIS A 144 7.97 8.10 4.69
CA HIS A 144 7.28 6.99 5.33
C HIS A 144 8.10 6.35 6.47
N ARG A 145 7.43 6.01 7.57
CA ARG A 145 8.08 5.39 8.76
C ARG A 145 8.67 4.00 8.53
N LYS A 146 8.26 3.31 7.46
CA LYS A 146 8.77 1.98 7.06
C LYS A 146 9.54 2.16 5.77
N GLY A 147 10.84 1.85 5.76
CA GLY A 147 11.71 1.90 4.59
C GLY A 147 11.84 0.57 3.84
N GLY A 148 12.03 0.65 2.53
CA GLY A 148 12.27 -0.49 1.64
C GLY A 148 11.04 -1.12 1.00
N ILE A 149 11.23 -2.30 0.42
CA ILE A 149 10.14 -3.09 -0.17
C ILE A 149 9.66 -4.08 0.89
N PHE A 150 8.71 -3.66 1.74
CA PHE A 150 8.24 -4.45 2.88
C PHE A 150 6.91 -5.18 2.65
N LYS A 151 6.34 -5.06 1.44
CA LYS A 151 5.23 -5.89 0.95
C LYS A 151 5.61 -6.62 -0.33
N LYS A 152 4.90 -7.69 -0.63
CA LYS A 152 5.18 -8.56 -1.78
C LYS A 152 4.92 -7.82 -3.10
N ILE A 153 5.79 -8.07 -4.07
CA ILE A 153 5.56 -7.74 -5.48
C ILE A 153 5.07 -9.02 -6.15
N GLN A 154 3.94 -8.94 -6.86
CA GLN A 154 3.33 -10.07 -7.54
C GLN A 154 3.55 -9.95 -9.04
N LEU A 155 3.90 -11.06 -9.69
CA LEU A 155 3.99 -11.18 -11.14
C LEU A 155 2.97 -12.23 -11.59
N GLY A 156 2.16 -11.88 -12.58
CA GLY A 156 1.21 -12.80 -13.20
C GLY A 156 0.89 -12.36 -14.62
N SER A 157 0.06 -13.13 -15.32
CA SER A 157 -0.51 -12.63 -16.58
C SER A 157 -1.36 -11.40 -16.32
N THR A 158 -1.41 -10.50 -17.31
CA THR A 158 -2.21 -9.27 -17.21
C THR A 158 -3.66 -9.58 -16.87
N GLU A 159 -4.24 -10.61 -17.49
CA GLU A 159 -5.61 -11.03 -17.22
C GLU A 159 -5.81 -11.39 -15.73
N VAL A 160 -4.95 -12.23 -15.16
CA VAL A 160 -5.12 -12.68 -13.78
C VAL A 160 -4.96 -11.53 -12.79
N ILE A 161 -3.92 -10.71 -12.95
CA ILE A 161 -3.67 -9.58 -12.06
C ILE A 161 -4.82 -8.55 -12.14
N ARG A 162 -5.30 -8.24 -13.36
CA ARG A 162 -6.42 -7.31 -13.54
C ARG A 162 -7.73 -7.87 -13.01
N LYS A 163 -8.01 -9.17 -13.20
CA LYS A 163 -9.18 -9.84 -12.63
C LYS A 163 -9.15 -9.80 -11.10
N GLN A 164 -7.99 -10.02 -10.49
CA GLN A 164 -7.84 -9.91 -9.03
C GLN A 164 -8.07 -8.47 -8.55
N TRP A 165 -7.51 -7.48 -9.24
CA TRP A 165 -7.74 -6.07 -8.94
C TRP A 165 -9.23 -5.70 -9.02
N SER A 166 -9.92 -6.08 -10.10
CA SER A 166 -11.36 -5.86 -10.24
C SER A 166 -12.17 -6.53 -9.13
N LYS A 167 -11.80 -7.74 -8.71
CA LYS A 167 -12.45 -8.42 -7.57
C LYS A 167 -12.25 -7.67 -6.25
N ASN A 168 -11.04 -7.18 -5.98
CA ASN A 168 -10.76 -6.41 -4.76
C ASN A 168 -11.56 -5.12 -4.73
N ILE A 169 -11.58 -4.38 -5.84
CA ILE A 169 -12.37 -3.16 -5.97
C ILE A 169 -13.87 -3.45 -5.76
N ALA A 170 -14.41 -4.48 -6.40
CA ALA A 170 -15.82 -4.84 -6.25
C ALA A 170 -16.16 -5.21 -4.80
N PHE A 171 -15.28 -5.94 -4.12
CA PHE A 171 -15.43 -6.29 -2.72
C PHE A 171 -15.41 -5.04 -1.81
N GLU A 172 -14.46 -4.13 -2.02
CA GLU A 172 -14.37 -2.88 -1.24
C GLU A 172 -15.59 -1.98 -1.48
N PHE A 173 -16.08 -1.84 -2.72
CA PHE A 173 -17.32 -1.11 -3.00
C PHE A 173 -18.55 -1.77 -2.38
N THR A 174 -18.58 -3.10 -2.31
CA THR A 174 -19.67 -3.84 -1.65
C THR A 174 -19.68 -3.55 -0.14
N ILE A 175 -18.51 -3.58 0.51
CA ILE A 175 -18.38 -3.23 1.93
C ILE A 175 -18.77 -1.77 2.15
N PHE A 176 -18.24 -0.85 1.33
CA PHE A 176 -18.57 0.56 1.38
C PHE A 176 -20.09 0.78 1.30
N GLY A 177 -20.75 0.19 0.30
CA GLY A 177 -22.19 0.31 0.11
C GLY A 177 -23.00 -0.27 1.27
N ALA A 178 -22.62 -1.44 1.78
CA ALA A 178 -23.31 -2.08 2.91
C ALA A 178 -23.21 -1.23 4.18
N ILE A 179 -22.02 -0.72 4.51
CA ILE A 179 -21.81 0.15 5.67
C ILE A 179 -22.54 1.50 5.48
N LEU A 180 -22.52 2.07 4.28
CA LEU A 180 -23.21 3.32 3.98
C LEU A 180 -24.73 3.18 4.15
N ILE A 181 -25.33 2.10 3.62
CA ILE A 181 -26.76 1.81 3.80
C ILE A 181 -27.10 1.66 5.28
N MET A 182 -26.29 0.92 6.04
CA MET A 182 -26.46 0.78 7.49
C MET A 182 -26.40 2.13 8.22
N GLY A 183 -25.45 2.99 7.84
CA GLY A 183 -25.31 4.34 8.39
C GLY A 183 -26.54 5.20 8.12
N LEU A 184 -26.96 5.28 6.86
CA LEU A 184 -28.14 6.04 6.44
C LEU A 184 -29.42 5.52 7.09
N TYR A 185 -29.58 4.20 7.21
CA TYR A 185 -30.72 3.58 7.88
C TYR A 185 -30.81 4.02 9.36
N HIS A 186 -29.71 3.98 10.10
CA HIS A 186 -29.70 4.37 11.51
C HIS A 186 -29.85 5.88 11.72
N LEU A 187 -29.29 6.71 10.82
CA LEU A 187 -29.56 8.14 10.84
C LEU A 187 -31.04 8.44 10.55
N GLY A 188 -31.67 7.72 9.62
CA GLY A 188 -33.11 7.80 9.38
C GLY A 188 -33.94 7.39 10.59
N LEU A 189 -33.57 6.32 11.29
CA LEU A 189 -34.23 5.91 12.54
C LEU A 189 -34.13 7.00 13.62
N PHE A 190 -32.97 7.66 13.74
CA PHE A 190 -32.80 8.77 14.67
C PHE A 190 -33.72 9.95 14.33
N LEU A 191 -33.87 10.30 13.05
CA LEU A 191 -34.78 11.36 12.61
C LEU A 191 -36.26 11.06 12.95
N LEU A 192 -36.64 9.78 13.00
CA LEU A 192 -37.99 9.36 13.38
C LEU A 192 -38.17 9.23 14.90
N ARG A 193 -37.08 9.04 15.65
CA ARG A 193 -37.08 8.79 17.10
C ARG A 193 -35.96 9.55 17.81
N HIS A 194 -36.03 10.89 17.76
CA HIS A 194 -34.99 11.77 18.33
C HIS A 194 -34.69 11.59 19.83
N GLN A 195 -35.54 10.86 20.58
CA GLN A 195 -35.33 10.58 21.99
C GLN A 195 -34.24 9.52 22.24
N ASP A 196 -33.98 8.64 21.27
CA ASP A 196 -32.94 7.62 21.35
C ASP A 196 -31.72 8.04 20.53
N LEU A 197 -30.61 8.31 21.22
CA LEU A 197 -29.34 8.73 20.59
C LEU A 197 -28.52 7.54 20.04
N SER A 198 -28.90 6.30 20.36
CA SER A 198 -28.13 5.11 19.95
C SER A 198 -28.05 4.97 18.43
N PRO A 199 -29.15 5.12 17.65
CA PRO A 199 -29.08 5.10 16.19
C PRO A 199 -28.26 6.25 15.61
N LEU A 200 -28.23 7.43 16.27
CA LEU A 200 -27.40 8.55 15.81
C LEU A 200 -25.91 8.19 15.87
N PHE A 201 -25.42 7.74 17.03
CA PHE A 201 -24.00 7.44 17.22
C PHE A 201 -23.54 6.27 16.35
N PHE A 202 -24.36 5.23 16.23
CA PHE A 202 -24.05 4.10 15.33
C PHE A 202 -24.10 4.50 13.86
N GLY A 203 -25.07 5.34 13.47
CA GLY A 203 -25.17 5.90 12.13
C GLY A 203 -23.92 6.69 11.75
N LEU A 204 -23.47 7.62 12.61
CA LEU A 204 -22.26 8.41 12.41
C LEU A 204 -21.00 7.54 12.35
N PHE A 205 -20.88 6.56 13.25
CA PHE A 205 -19.81 5.55 13.18
C PHE A 205 -19.76 4.85 11.82
N CYS A 206 -20.91 4.37 11.34
CA CYS A 206 -21.01 3.72 10.03
C CYS A 206 -20.62 4.68 8.90
N ILE A 207 -21.08 5.93 8.89
CA ILE A 207 -20.68 6.90 7.85
C ILE A 207 -19.16 7.12 7.85
N ILE A 208 -18.55 7.29 9.03
CA ILE A 208 -17.08 7.44 9.15
C ILE A 208 -16.37 6.19 8.62
N MET A 209 -16.85 5.00 8.96
CA MET A 209 -16.28 3.74 8.48
C MET A 209 -16.45 3.55 6.98
N ALA A 210 -17.58 3.97 6.40
CA ALA A 210 -17.77 3.97 4.95
C ALA A 210 -16.74 4.89 4.27
N VAL A 211 -16.55 6.11 4.77
CA VAL A 211 -15.51 7.02 4.27
C VAL A 211 -14.13 6.39 4.42
N ARG A 212 -13.82 5.74 5.55
CA ARG A 212 -12.54 5.06 5.79
C ARG A 212 -12.24 3.99 4.72
N VAL A 213 -13.23 3.21 4.29
CA VAL A 213 -13.04 2.18 3.25
C VAL A 213 -12.50 2.78 1.95
N ILE A 214 -12.93 4.00 1.59
CA ILE A 214 -12.48 4.69 0.36
C ILE A 214 -10.98 5.05 0.40
N PHE A 215 -10.42 5.32 1.58
CA PHE A 215 -9.02 5.75 1.76
C PHE A 215 -8.07 4.61 2.18
N THR A 216 -8.61 3.41 2.45
CA THR A 216 -7.84 2.24 2.89
C THR A 216 -7.91 1.11 1.85
N GLY A 217 -7.16 0.02 2.05
CA GLY A 217 -7.16 -1.11 1.10
C GLY A 217 -6.51 -0.76 -0.24
N GLU A 218 -7.25 -0.93 -1.34
CA GLU A 218 -6.84 -0.48 -2.69
C GLU A 218 -6.86 1.05 -2.85
N LYS A 219 -7.31 1.78 -1.81
CA LYS A 219 -7.41 3.25 -1.77
C LYS A 219 -8.20 3.77 -2.95
N LEU A 220 -9.46 3.34 -3.05
CA LEU A 220 -10.40 3.65 -4.12
C LEU A 220 -10.37 5.14 -4.52
N PHE A 221 -10.21 6.05 -3.55
CA PHE A 221 -10.09 7.49 -3.83
C PHE A 221 -8.94 7.83 -4.79
N MET A 222 -7.77 7.22 -4.59
CA MET A 222 -6.55 7.49 -5.36
C MET A 222 -6.65 6.98 -6.80
N ILE A 223 -7.55 6.02 -7.08
CA ILE A 223 -7.82 5.53 -8.44
C ILE A 223 -8.42 6.66 -9.30
N PHE A 224 -9.33 7.46 -8.71
CA PHE A 224 -9.98 8.57 -9.40
C PHE A 224 -9.22 9.89 -9.24
N HIS A 225 -8.49 10.06 -8.14
CA HIS A 225 -7.73 11.26 -7.80
C HIS A 225 -6.28 10.93 -7.41
N PRO A 226 -5.44 10.46 -8.37
CA PRO A 226 -4.07 10.05 -8.08
C PRO A 226 -3.16 11.19 -7.61
N GLU A 227 -3.47 12.43 -7.98
CA GLU A 227 -2.75 13.65 -7.57
C GLU A 227 -3.11 14.13 -6.15
N PHE A 228 -3.99 13.41 -5.43
CA PHE A 228 -4.39 13.81 -4.10
C PHE A 228 -3.19 13.78 -3.13
N PRO A 229 -2.97 14.83 -2.31
CA PRO A 229 -1.78 14.92 -1.48
C PRO A 229 -1.65 13.73 -0.53
N TYR A 230 -0.49 13.06 -0.59
CA TYR A 230 -0.17 11.89 0.23
C TYR A 230 -0.37 12.15 1.74
N GLU A 231 0.12 13.29 2.24
CA GLU A 231 -0.02 13.65 3.65
C GLU A 231 -1.48 13.77 4.07
N LEU A 232 -2.34 14.35 3.22
CA LEU A 232 -3.75 14.51 3.52
C LEU A 232 -4.46 13.15 3.51
N MET A 233 -4.12 12.28 2.56
CA MET A 233 -4.62 10.90 2.54
C MET A 233 -4.26 10.15 3.83
N VAL A 234 -3.00 10.23 4.27
CA VAL A 234 -2.55 9.59 5.52
C VAL A 234 -3.29 10.19 6.72
N LYS A 235 -3.41 11.52 6.80
CA LYS A 235 -4.16 12.21 7.86
C LYS A 235 -5.62 11.75 7.88
N LEU A 236 -6.29 11.61 6.73
CA LEU A 236 -7.67 11.12 6.65
C LEU A 236 -7.80 9.66 7.08
N ASP A 237 -6.85 8.80 6.71
CA ASP A 237 -6.80 7.41 7.19
C ASP A 237 -6.73 7.40 8.72
N PHE A 238 -5.73 8.04 9.34
CA PHE A 238 -5.62 8.07 10.81
C PHE A 238 -6.81 8.77 11.49
N PHE A 239 -7.25 9.91 10.96
CA PHE A 239 -8.38 10.65 11.52
C PHE A 239 -9.64 9.80 11.55
N SER A 240 -9.94 9.08 10.46
CA SER A 240 -11.14 8.24 10.37
C SER A 240 -11.20 7.14 11.43
N ILE A 241 -10.07 6.49 11.77
CA ILE A 241 -10.06 5.47 12.83
C ILE A 241 -10.23 6.11 14.21
N TYR A 242 -9.52 7.21 14.48
CA TYR A 242 -9.56 7.82 15.80
C TYR A 242 -10.89 8.53 16.09
N ILE A 243 -11.56 9.08 15.08
CA ILE A 243 -12.90 9.67 15.26
C ILE A 243 -14.01 8.61 15.32
N SER A 244 -13.83 7.47 14.65
CA SER A 244 -14.80 6.36 14.73
C SER A 244 -14.93 5.80 16.15
N ALA A 245 -13.83 5.73 16.90
CA ALA A 245 -13.79 5.10 18.21
C ALA A 245 -14.68 5.80 19.27
N PRO A 246 -14.64 7.14 19.43
CA PRO A 246 -15.59 7.87 20.27
C PRO A 246 -17.05 7.63 19.90
N PHE A 247 -17.40 7.63 18.61
CA PHE A 247 -18.79 7.37 18.18
C PHE A 247 -19.23 5.95 18.52
N PHE A 248 -18.34 4.97 18.37
CA PHE A 248 -18.63 3.59 18.78
C PHE A 248 -18.82 3.48 20.30
N VAL A 249 -17.98 4.14 21.09
CA VAL A 249 -18.11 4.17 22.55
C VAL A 249 -19.39 4.88 23.00
N LEU A 250 -19.75 6.00 22.36
CA LEU A 250 -21.01 6.70 22.62
C LEU A 250 -22.24 5.85 22.29
N PHE A 251 -22.18 5.04 21.23
CA PHE A 251 -23.22 4.06 20.91
C PHE A 251 -23.37 2.99 21.99
N PHE A 252 -22.27 2.41 22.49
CA PHE A 252 -22.34 1.45 23.61
C PHE A 252 -22.86 2.09 24.89
N TYR A 253 -22.39 3.30 25.20
CA TYR A 253 -22.86 4.05 26.36
C TYR A 253 -24.36 4.35 26.30
N SER A 254 -24.91 4.69 25.12
CA SER A 254 -26.34 4.96 24.98
C SER A 254 -27.20 3.72 25.13
N LEU A 255 -26.68 2.53 24.74
CA LEU A 255 -27.35 1.24 24.94
C LEU A 255 -27.27 0.72 26.39
N PHE A 256 -26.13 0.89 27.05
CA PHE A 256 -25.83 0.26 28.34
C PHE A 256 -25.51 1.29 29.42
N ARG A 257 -26.31 2.36 29.49
CA ARG A 257 -26.07 3.52 30.36
C ARG A 257 -25.87 3.15 31.83
N GLU A 258 -26.51 2.08 32.30
CA GLU A 258 -26.43 1.61 33.69
C GLU A 258 -25.11 0.87 34.02
N TYR A 259 -24.40 0.37 33.00
CA TYR A 259 -23.19 -0.44 33.17
C TYR A 259 -21.90 0.36 32.93
N PHE A 260 -21.98 1.58 32.41
CA PHE A 260 -20.81 2.38 32.03
C PHE A 260 -20.56 3.57 32.96
N ASN A 261 -19.35 3.64 33.50
CA ASN A 261 -18.88 4.80 34.26
C ASN A 261 -18.47 5.94 33.31
N LYS A 262 -19.11 7.12 33.46
CA LYS A 262 -18.86 8.35 32.69
C LYS A 262 -17.39 8.80 32.65
N TYR A 263 -16.58 8.47 33.66
CA TYR A 263 -15.16 8.82 33.71
C TYR A 263 -14.31 8.00 32.73
N ILE A 264 -14.68 6.75 32.46
CA ILE A 264 -13.99 5.89 31.47
C ILE A 264 -14.22 6.43 30.05
N LEU A 265 -15.43 6.94 29.79
CA LEU A 265 -15.79 7.59 28.54
C LEU A 265 -14.95 8.85 28.28
N PHE A 266 -14.74 9.67 29.32
CA PHE A 266 -13.95 10.91 29.24
C PHE A 266 -12.45 10.63 29.05
N LEU A 267 -11.92 9.62 29.78
CA LEU A 267 -10.53 9.18 29.62
C LEU A 267 -10.28 8.66 28.20
N PHE A 268 -11.19 7.83 27.67
CA PHE A 268 -11.08 7.28 26.33
C PHE A 268 -11.18 8.37 25.25
N GLY A 269 -12.15 9.28 25.36
CA GLY A 269 -12.28 10.43 24.45
C GLY A 269 -11.03 11.31 24.44
N PHE A 270 -10.42 11.57 25.60
CA PHE A 270 -9.19 12.35 25.70
C PHE A 270 -8.01 11.66 24.99
N THR A 271 -7.87 10.34 25.13
CA THR A 271 -6.82 9.60 24.42
C THR A 271 -7.00 9.66 22.91
N CYS A 272 -8.23 9.53 22.39
CA CYS A 272 -8.49 9.64 20.96
C CYS A 272 -8.18 11.04 20.40
N ILE A 273 -8.43 12.11 21.16
CA ILE A 273 -8.10 13.48 20.76
C ILE A 273 -6.59 13.72 20.82
N PHE A 274 -5.92 13.27 21.88
CA PHE A 274 -4.48 13.42 22.04
C PHE A 274 -3.71 12.72 20.89
N PHE A 275 -4.10 11.51 20.51
CA PHE A 275 -3.49 10.77 19.39
C PHE A 275 -3.83 11.34 18.00
N ASN A 276 -4.83 12.22 17.87
CA ASN A 276 -5.08 12.95 16.61
C ASN A 276 -4.21 14.21 16.47
N LEU A 277 -3.77 14.80 17.58
CA LEU A 277 -3.03 16.07 17.62
C LEU A 277 -1.51 15.88 17.66
N ALA A 278 -1.03 14.69 18.02
CA ALA A 278 0.38 14.30 18.06
C ALA A 278 0.80 13.58 16.76
#